data_AF-A0A1Y4MAC0-F1
#
_entry.id   AF-A0A1Y4MAC0-F1
#
_cell.length_a   1.000
_cell.length_b   1.000
_cell.length_c   1.000
_cell.angle_alpha   90.00
_cell.angle_beta   90.00
_cell.angle_gamma   90.00
#
_symmetry.space_group_name_H-M   'P 1'
#
loop_
_entity.id
_entity.type
_entity.pdbx_description
1 polymer ?
#
loop_
_entity_poly.entity_id
_entity_poly.type
_entity_poly.pdbx_seq_one_letter_code
_entity_poly.pdbx_strand_id
1 'polypeptide(L)'
;MDLVFLEPDKLDSEPFTTSKVVAECANIRHHTVTKLIQKHKTDFEEFGILRFKIEEIKGRGQPEKSYQLNEQQATLLITYLKNTPPVRQFNRYTNKGAVLNGTAPLL
;
A
#
# COMPACT_ATOMS: atom_id res chain seq x y z
N MET A 1 -6.70 -2.16 -13.04
CA MET A 1 -6.62 -2.35 -11.58
C MET A 1 -6.76 -0.98 -10.96
N ASP A 2 -7.66 -0.81 -9.99
CA ASP A 2 -7.83 0.45 -9.28
C ASP A 2 -6.80 0.54 -8.15
N LEU A 3 -6.14 1.70 -8.04
CA LEU A 3 -5.07 1.93 -7.06
C LEU A 3 -5.58 2.54 -5.74
N VAL A 4 -6.69 3.26 -5.83
CA VAL A 4 -7.28 4.06 -4.76
C VAL A 4 -8.77 3.75 -4.71
N PHE A 5 -9.28 3.60 -3.49
CA PHE A 5 -10.66 3.23 -3.19
C PHE A 5 -11.28 4.25 -2.24
N LEU A 6 -12.59 4.33 -2.28
CA LEU A 6 -13.44 5.07 -1.35
C LEU A 6 -14.36 4.08 -0.66
N GLU A 7 -14.78 4.38 0.58
CA GLU A 7 -15.84 3.61 1.21
C GLU A 7 -17.17 3.92 0.49
N PRO A 8 -17.89 2.92 -0.03
CA PRO A 8 -19.16 3.15 -0.70
C PRO A 8 -20.15 3.78 0.28
N ASP A 9 -21.05 4.61 -0.25
CA ASP A 9 -22.13 5.27 0.50
C ASP A 9 -21.68 6.22 1.62
N LYS A 10 -20.44 6.71 1.55
CA LYS A 10 -19.89 7.70 2.47
C LYS A 10 -19.32 8.89 1.69
N LEU A 11 -20.09 9.98 1.70
CA LEU A 11 -19.86 11.20 0.92
C LEU A 11 -18.50 11.87 1.21
N ASP A 12 -17.99 11.72 2.44
CA ASP A 12 -16.70 12.26 2.89
C ASP A 12 -15.71 11.14 3.26
N SER A 13 -15.73 10.02 2.50
CA SER A 13 -14.76 8.96 2.75
C SER A 13 -13.35 9.38 2.38
N GLU A 14 -12.41 9.14 3.29
CA GLU A 14 -11.00 9.32 3.02
C GLU A 14 -10.53 8.25 2.02
N PRO A 15 -9.83 8.64 0.93
CA PRO A 15 -9.30 7.69 -0.02
C PRO A 15 -8.25 6.80 0.64
N PHE A 16 -8.28 5.50 0.30
CA PHE A 16 -7.32 4.53 0.80
C PHE A 16 -6.85 3.58 -0.32
N THR A 17 -5.68 2.98 -0.14
CA THR A 17 -5.23 1.82 -0.93
C THR A 17 -5.22 0.56 -0.08
N THR A 18 -4.96 -0.61 -0.68
CA THR A 18 -4.89 -1.87 0.09
C THR A 18 -3.50 -2.47 0.08
N SER A 19 -3.18 -3.27 1.10
CA SER A 19 -1.93 -4.03 1.14
C SER A 19 -1.77 -4.97 -0.06
N LYS A 20 -2.87 -5.45 -0.64
CA LYS A 20 -2.86 -6.25 -1.89
C LYS A 20 -2.43 -5.42 -3.09
N VAL A 21 -2.99 -4.23 -3.25
CA VAL A 21 -2.63 -3.31 -4.34
C VAL A 21 -1.14 -2.96 -4.26
N VAL A 22 -0.66 -2.61 -3.07
CA VAL A 22 0.77 -2.29 -2.88
C VAL A 22 1.65 -3.50 -3.17
N ALA A 23 1.25 -4.70 -2.75
CA ALA A 23 1.99 -5.94 -3.02
C ALA A 23 2.10 -6.22 -4.53
N GLU A 24 1.00 -6.07 -5.26
CA GLU A 24 0.95 -6.25 -6.72
C GLU A 24 1.83 -5.21 -7.44
N CYS A 25 1.66 -3.91 -7.12
CA CYS A 25 2.46 -2.84 -7.71
C CYS A 25 3.96 -2.98 -7.42
N ALA A 26 4.32 -3.44 -6.22
CA ALA A 26 5.71 -3.66 -5.84
C ALA A 26 6.27 -5.01 -6.32
N ASN A 27 5.46 -5.86 -6.94
CA ASN A 27 5.82 -7.25 -7.30
C ASN A 27 6.43 -8.03 -6.12
N ILE A 28 5.80 -7.92 -4.95
CA ILE A 28 6.19 -8.59 -3.70
C ILE A 28 5.02 -9.44 -3.23
N ARG A 29 5.31 -10.58 -2.60
CA ARG A 29 4.28 -11.44 -2.00
C ARG A 29 3.47 -10.66 -0.96
N HIS A 30 2.14 -10.70 -1.02
CA HIS A 30 1.26 -10.00 -0.09
C HIS A 30 1.53 -10.35 1.39
N HIS A 31 1.88 -11.61 1.68
CA HIS A 31 2.32 -12.03 3.02
C HIS A 31 3.55 -11.25 3.54
N THR A 32 4.47 -10.87 2.66
CA THR A 32 5.63 -10.06 3.05
C THR A 32 5.20 -8.65 3.43
N VAL A 33 4.27 -8.06 2.68
CA VAL A 33 3.71 -6.73 2.95
C VAL A 33 2.96 -6.72 4.29
N THR A 34 2.07 -7.70 4.52
CA THR A 34 1.32 -7.79 5.77
C THR A 34 2.21 -8.02 6.99
N LYS A 35 3.25 -8.85 6.87
CA LYS A 35 4.28 -9.00 7.91
C LYS A 35 5.02 -7.71 8.22
N LEU A 36 5.33 -6.91 7.21
CA LEU A 36 6.03 -5.64 7.38
C LEU A 36 5.15 -4.63 8.13
N ILE A 37 3.87 -4.53 7.75
CA ILE A 37 2.87 -3.71 8.45
C ILE A 37 2.74 -4.16 9.91
N GLN A 38 2.65 -5.47 10.17
CA GLN A 38 2.55 -6.00 11.53
C GLN A 38 3.80 -5.73 12.37
N LYS A 39 4.99 -5.85 11.77
CA LYS A 39 6.27 -5.60 12.43
C LYS A 39 6.40 -4.15 12.89
N HIS A 40 5.88 -3.22 12.09
CA HIS A 40 5.97 -1.77 12.34
C HIS A 40 4.61 -1.16 12.70
N LYS A 41 3.71 -1.95 13.29
CA LYS A 41 2.30 -1.59 13.51
C LYS A 41 2.13 -0.24 14.20
N THR A 42 2.94 0.03 15.22
CA THR A 42 2.91 1.29 15.97
C THR A 42 3.11 2.50 15.07
N ASP A 43 4.07 2.43 14.15
CA ASP A 43 4.46 3.51 13.24
C ASP A 43 3.33 3.79 12.22
N PHE A 44 2.57 2.76 11.83
CA PHE A 44 1.38 2.93 10.99
C PHE A 44 0.19 3.54 11.76
N GLU A 45 0.05 3.19 13.04
CA GLU A 45 -1.02 3.67 13.90
C GLU A 45 -0.85 5.16 14.29
N GLU A 46 0.38 5.70 14.21
CA GLU A 46 0.65 7.15 14.35
C GLU A 46 -0.07 7.98 13.29
N PHE A 47 -0.31 7.41 12.10
CA PHE A 47 -0.99 8.08 10.98
C PHE A 47 -2.48 7.75 10.90
N GLY A 48 -3.04 7.09 11.93
CA GLY A 48 -4.47 6.79 12.04
C GLY A 48 -4.77 5.30 12.22
N ILE A 49 -6.07 4.97 12.27
CA ILE A 49 -6.53 3.61 12.55
C ILE A 49 -6.17 2.66 11.40
N LEU A 50 -5.46 1.58 11.72
CA LEU A 50 -5.08 0.54 10.76
C LEU A 50 -6.24 -0.43 10.50
N ARG A 51 -7.14 -0.05 9.59
CA ARG A 51 -8.31 -0.86 9.19
C ARG A 51 -7.88 -2.08 8.37
N PHE A 52 -8.68 -3.14 8.44
CA PHE A 52 -8.47 -4.34 7.62
C PHE A 52 -9.78 -5.07 7.35
N LYS A 53 -9.77 -5.88 6.29
CA LYS A 53 -10.81 -6.86 5.99
C LYS A 53 -10.20 -8.26 6.01
N ILE A 54 -10.95 -9.23 6.52
CA ILE A 54 -10.62 -10.65 6.39
C ILE A 54 -11.39 -11.15 5.18
N GLU A 55 -10.69 -11.70 4.20
CA GLU A 55 -11.33 -12.19 3.00
C GLU A 55 -11.95 -13.57 3.21
N GLU A 56 -13.16 -13.74 2.69
CA GLU A 56 -13.84 -15.02 2.67
C GLU A 56 -13.11 -16.00 1.75
N ILE A 57 -12.92 -17.23 2.23
CA ILE A 57 -12.35 -18.30 1.41
C ILE A 57 -13.49 -19.01 0.69
N LYS A 58 -13.45 -19.03 -0.64
CA LYS A 58 -14.27 -19.96 -1.43
C LYS A 58 -13.52 -21.28 -1.60
N GLY A 59 -13.53 -22.15 -0.58
CA GLY A 59 -12.87 -23.46 -0.60
C GLY A 59 -12.00 -23.77 0.63
N ARG A 60 -10.89 -24.50 0.44
CA ARG A 60 -9.91 -24.83 1.49
C ARG A 60 -8.75 -23.82 1.48
N GLY A 61 -8.32 -23.35 2.65
CA GLY A 61 -7.21 -22.41 2.79
C GLY A 61 -7.26 -21.67 4.14
N GLN A 62 -6.33 -20.72 4.35
CA GLN A 62 -6.38 -19.79 5.48
C GLN A 62 -6.91 -18.44 4.99
N PRO A 63 -7.86 -17.81 5.72
CA PRO A 63 -8.42 -16.54 5.28
C PRO A 63 -7.34 -15.47 5.30
N GLU A 64 -7.33 -14.62 4.28
CA GLU A 64 -6.28 -13.64 4.08
C GLU A 64 -6.70 -12.27 4.63
N LYS A 65 -5.79 -11.60 5.34
CA LYS A 65 -6.02 -10.27 5.91
C LYS A 65 -5.52 -9.21 4.93
N SER A 66 -6.41 -8.32 4.49
CA SER A 66 -6.08 -7.18 3.62
C SER A 66 -6.23 -5.88 4.41
N TYR A 67 -5.15 -5.12 4.55
CA TYR A 67 -5.16 -3.82 5.23
C TYR A 67 -5.63 -2.71 4.29
N GLN A 68 -6.35 -1.74 4.83
CA GLN A 68 -6.67 -0.48 4.17
C GLN A 68 -5.72 0.58 4.72
N LEU A 69 -5.04 1.30 3.81
CA LEU A 69 -4.00 2.26 4.14
C LEU A 69 -4.41 3.62 3.60
N ASN A 70 -4.50 4.62 4.46
CA ASN A 70 -4.59 6.01 4.00
C ASN A 70 -3.29 6.45 3.32
N GLU A 71 -3.25 7.68 2.80
CA GLU A 71 -2.11 8.19 2.03
C GLU A 71 -0.79 8.12 2.81
N GLN A 72 -0.81 8.54 4.08
CA GLN A 72 0.38 8.58 4.93
C GLN A 72 0.89 7.17 5.28
N GLN A 73 -0.02 6.25 5.60
CA GLN A 73 0.29 4.85 5.84
C GLN A 73 0.84 4.16 4.57
N ALA A 74 0.28 4.44 3.39
CA ALA A 74 0.77 3.93 2.12
C ALA A 74 2.18 4.45 1.81
N THR A 75 2.42 5.73 2.09
CA THR A 75 3.75 6.37 1.93
C THR A 75 4.79 5.74 2.86
N LEU A 76 4.43 5.51 4.12
CA LEU A 76 5.29 4.81 5.09
C LEU A 76 5.63 3.39 4.60
N LEU A 77 4.62 2.65 4.12
CA LEU A 77 4.82 1.31 3.60
C LEU A 77 5.78 1.31 2.40
N ILE A 78 5.57 2.21 1.43
CA ILE A 78 6.47 2.35 0.28
C ILE A 78 7.89 2.64 0.78
N THR A 79 8.06 3.52 1.76
CA THR A 79 9.37 3.87 2.33
C THR A 79 10.08 2.64 2.92
N TYR A 80 9.39 1.80 3.69
CA TYR A 80 9.98 0.55 4.15
C TYR A 80 10.30 -0.41 3.00
N LEU A 81 9.50 -0.41 1.93
CA LEU A 81 9.74 -1.22 0.75
C LEU A 81 10.85 -0.66 -0.16
N LYS A 82 11.22 0.63 -0.08
CA LYS A 82 12.27 1.27 -0.94
C LYS A 82 13.63 0.57 -0.85
N ASN A 83 13.86 -0.26 0.17
CA ASN A 83 15.04 -1.11 0.28
C ASN A 83 15.02 -2.36 -0.64
N THR A 84 13.89 -2.67 -1.28
CA THR A 84 13.74 -3.84 -2.15
C THR A 84 14.04 -3.50 -3.63
N PRO A 85 14.65 -4.41 -4.42
CA PRO A 85 14.96 -4.16 -5.83
C PRO A 85 13.77 -3.67 -6.70
N PRO A 86 12.54 -4.22 -6.58
CA PRO A 86 11.40 -3.75 -7.36
C PRO A 86 11.01 -2.30 -7.08
N VAL A 87 10.99 -1.87 -5.81
CA VAL A 87 10.58 -0.50 -5.45
C VAL A 87 11.64 0.52 -5.87
N ARG A 88 12.94 0.17 -5.80
CA ARG A 88 13.99 1.00 -6.38
C ARG A 88 13.80 1.19 -7.89
N GLN A 89 13.35 0.15 -8.59
CA GLN A 89 13.11 0.20 -10.03
C GLN A 89 11.86 1.04 -10.36
N PHE A 90 10.76 0.87 -9.63
CA PHE A 90 9.56 1.71 -9.73
C PHE A 90 9.90 3.20 -9.53
N ASN A 91 10.58 3.55 -8.44
CA ASN A 91 10.98 4.94 -8.18
C ASN A 91 11.86 5.52 -9.30
N ARG A 92 12.74 4.70 -9.90
CA ARG A 92 13.54 5.14 -11.04
C ARG A 92 12.66 5.44 -12.27
N TYR A 93 11.62 4.66 -12.53
CA TYR A 93 10.69 4.91 -13.64
C TYR A 93 9.80 6.13 -13.36
N THR A 94 9.24 6.24 -12.16
CA THR A 94 8.38 7.37 -11.76
C THR A 94 9.16 8.68 -11.75
N ASN A 95 10.39 8.70 -11.20
CA ASN A 95 11.25 9.88 -11.22
C ASN A 95 11.74 10.23 -12.63
N LYS A 96 12.01 9.24 -13.49
CA LYS A 96 12.32 9.53 -14.91
C LYS A 96 11.13 10.18 -15.63
N GLY A 97 9.89 9.71 -15.38
CA GLY A 97 8.69 10.34 -15.92
C GLY A 97 8.43 11.75 -15.39
N ALA A 98 8.67 11.98 -14.09
CA ALA A 98 8.56 13.30 -13.46
C ALA A 98 9.61 14.30 -13.99
N VAL A 99 10.85 13.85 -14.21
CA VAL A 99 11.91 14.66 -14.84
C VAL A 99 11.57 15.03 -16.29
N LEU A 100 10.90 14.15 -17.04
CA LEU A 100 10.45 14.45 -18.41
C LEU A 100 9.24 15.40 -18.46
N ASN A 101 8.40 15.41 -17.41
CA ASN A 101 7.20 16.24 -17.31
C ASN A 101 7.38 17.50 -16.43
N GLY A 102 8.62 17.82 -16.03
CA GLY A 102 8.94 19.04 -15.28
C GLY A 102 8.39 19.10 -13.84
N THR A 103 7.96 17.97 -13.27
CA THR A 103 7.46 17.91 -11.89
C THR A 103 8.57 17.46 -10.95
N ALA A 104 8.76 18.16 -9.83
CA ALA A 104 9.81 17.83 -8.86
C ALA A 104 9.62 16.40 -8.30
N PRO A 105 10.71 15.63 -8.12
CA PRO A 105 10.60 14.28 -7.56
C PRO A 105 10.09 14.37 -6.11
N LEU A 106 9.09 13.56 -5.79
CA LEU A 106 8.58 13.40 -4.43
C LEU A 106 9.65 12.66 -3.61
N LEU A 107 10.44 13.41 -2.84
CA LEU A 107 11.24 12.88 -1.74
C LEU A 107 10.34 12.70 -0.52
#